data_AF-A0A382MPP6-F1
#
_entry.id   AF-A0A382MPP6-F1
#
_cell.length_a   1.000
_cell.length_b   1.000
_cell.length_c   1.000
_cell.angle_alpha   90.00
_cell.angle_beta   90.00
_cell.angle_gamma   90.00
#
_symmetry.space_group_name_H-M   'P 1'
#
loop_
_entity.id
_entity.type
_entity.pdbx_description
1 polymer ?
#
loop_
_entity_poly.entity_id
_entity_poly.type
_entity_poly.pdbx_seq_one_letter_code
_entity_poly.pdbx_strand_id
1 'polypeptide(L)'
;ADAIVLQNLSVLTRGNTLKSRVLLLGGPNTYLPFLQECWRQRIPESWESRGYEYPKDVPVEELIFVPEDAEYYAALGAAIYGLHEPADVGLYRGLDPLKEFIAHGRSAHLGASAGPPLVTSDEELEKFLEEYTIPEFTPATFKRGETVRGVIGLDGGSTSSKAVLIDEDGEILCKQYQLSQGNPIADTKELLAKIKGFVHDQGATLEIIGFGGTGYAADVLEESVRADVNVVETVAHMMAAVRFCGDVDVICDIGGQDIKVLFMVNKDIRNFRLSNQCSAGNGMLLQAMANQFGVPVTEYADNAFKAKLSPTFSYGCAVFLDADRVNFQKEGYGKEELLAGLAMVLPKNIWQYVVQIPRMAQLGTRYVLQGGTQYNLAAL
;
A
#
# COMPACT_ATOMS: atom_id res chain seq x y z
N ALA A 1 -12.14 5.49 -22.55
CA ALA A 1 -13.41 4.89 -23.00
C ALA A 1 -13.18 4.00 -24.21
N ASP A 2 -12.63 4.56 -25.26
CA ASP A 2 -12.39 3.86 -26.52
C ASP A 2 -11.57 2.55 -26.42
N ALA A 3 -10.40 2.61 -25.78
CA ALA A 3 -9.56 1.42 -25.55
C ALA A 3 -10.29 0.32 -24.75
N ILE A 4 -11.17 0.71 -23.80
CA ILE A 4 -11.97 -0.22 -23.00
C ILE A 4 -12.97 -0.95 -23.90
N VAL A 5 -13.67 -0.22 -24.77
CA VAL A 5 -14.65 -0.79 -25.70
C VAL A 5 -13.97 -1.74 -26.69
N LEU A 6 -12.86 -1.33 -27.30
CA LEU A 6 -12.11 -2.16 -28.25
C LEU A 6 -11.57 -3.45 -27.61
N GLN A 7 -11.02 -3.34 -26.39
CA GLN A 7 -10.55 -4.50 -25.65
C GLN A 7 -11.70 -5.46 -25.33
N ASN A 8 -12.83 -4.95 -24.83
CA ASN A 8 -14.00 -5.78 -24.53
C ASN A 8 -14.56 -6.43 -25.81
N LEU A 9 -14.67 -5.69 -26.92
CA LEU A 9 -15.15 -6.23 -28.19
C LEU A 9 -14.26 -7.38 -28.67
N SER A 10 -12.94 -7.22 -28.60
CA SER A 10 -11.98 -8.26 -28.96
C SER A 10 -12.10 -9.51 -28.08
N VAL A 11 -12.15 -9.33 -26.76
CA VAL A 11 -12.16 -10.44 -25.79
C VAL A 11 -13.51 -11.18 -25.76
N LEU A 12 -14.62 -10.45 -25.73
CA LEU A 12 -15.97 -11.02 -25.54
C LEU A 12 -16.50 -11.68 -26.80
N THR A 13 -16.19 -11.15 -27.99
CA THR A 13 -16.66 -11.76 -29.24
C THR A 13 -15.93 -13.06 -29.57
N ARG A 14 -14.72 -13.26 -29.03
CA ARG A 14 -13.86 -14.44 -29.29
C ARG A 14 -13.74 -14.77 -30.79
N GLY A 15 -13.61 -13.73 -31.61
CA GLY A 15 -13.50 -13.87 -33.06
C GLY A 15 -14.82 -13.98 -33.82
N ASN A 16 -15.97 -14.02 -33.15
CA ASN A 16 -17.28 -13.96 -33.79
C ASN A 16 -17.67 -12.53 -34.18
N THR A 17 -18.63 -12.39 -35.10
CA THR A 17 -19.20 -11.10 -35.48
C THR A 17 -20.55 -10.91 -34.80
N LEU A 18 -20.75 -9.76 -34.14
CA LEU A 18 -22.02 -9.43 -33.49
C LEU A 18 -23.14 -9.26 -34.54
N LYS A 19 -24.36 -9.64 -34.20
CA LYS A 19 -25.54 -9.35 -35.03
C LYS A 19 -25.97 -7.89 -34.87
N SER A 20 -26.77 -7.40 -35.81
CA SER A 20 -27.15 -5.99 -35.94
C SER A 20 -27.96 -5.42 -34.76
N ARG A 21 -28.57 -6.25 -33.92
CA ARG A 21 -29.31 -5.81 -32.72
C ARG A 21 -28.51 -6.14 -31.47
N VAL A 22 -27.98 -5.11 -30.81
CA VAL A 22 -27.10 -5.23 -29.64
C VAL A 22 -27.71 -4.47 -28.47
N LEU A 23 -27.86 -5.17 -27.34
CA LEU A 23 -28.28 -4.57 -26.08
C LEU A 23 -27.04 -4.25 -25.25
N LEU A 24 -26.93 -3.00 -24.82
CA LEU A 24 -25.88 -2.55 -23.90
C LEU A 24 -26.40 -2.66 -22.46
N LEU A 25 -25.94 -3.69 -21.73
CA LEU A 25 -26.43 -4.01 -20.38
C LEU A 25 -25.41 -3.64 -19.29
N GLY A 26 -25.89 -3.55 -18.04
CA GLY A 26 -25.08 -3.32 -16.85
C GLY A 26 -24.84 -1.84 -16.53
N GLY A 27 -24.53 -1.58 -15.25
CA GLY A 27 -24.40 -0.22 -14.70
C GLY A 27 -23.51 0.74 -15.50
N PRO A 28 -22.30 0.36 -15.97
CA PRO A 28 -21.48 1.26 -16.77
C PRO A 28 -22.17 1.77 -18.04
N ASN A 29 -22.91 0.91 -18.75
CA ASN A 29 -23.63 1.31 -19.96
C ASN A 29 -24.89 2.13 -19.63
N THR A 30 -25.55 1.85 -18.49
CA THR A 30 -26.67 2.67 -18.00
C THR A 30 -26.22 4.09 -17.66
N TYR A 31 -25.17 4.24 -16.86
CA TYR A 31 -24.85 5.52 -16.21
C TYR A 31 -23.80 6.36 -16.93
N LEU A 32 -23.07 5.82 -17.92
CA LEU A 32 -21.97 6.51 -18.60
C LEU A 32 -22.28 6.69 -20.10
N PRO A 33 -22.91 7.81 -20.51
CA PRO A 33 -23.27 8.06 -21.92
C PRO A 33 -22.10 7.96 -22.90
N PHE A 34 -20.91 8.40 -22.49
CA PHE A 34 -19.70 8.34 -23.33
C PHE A 34 -19.29 6.90 -23.69
N LEU A 35 -19.60 5.90 -22.85
CA LEU A 35 -19.35 4.50 -23.20
C LEU A 35 -20.33 4.03 -24.27
N GLN A 36 -21.60 4.45 -24.18
CA GLN A 36 -22.62 4.11 -25.17
C GLN A 36 -22.24 4.65 -26.56
N GLU A 37 -21.77 5.90 -26.62
CA GLU A 37 -21.28 6.52 -27.86
C GLU A 37 -20.10 5.72 -28.46
N CYS A 38 -19.13 5.32 -27.62
CA CYS A 38 -18.01 4.48 -28.07
C CYS A 38 -18.50 3.13 -28.63
N TRP A 39 -19.46 2.47 -27.98
CA TRP A 39 -20.05 1.23 -28.50
C TRP A 39 -20.75 1.44 -29.85
N ARG A 40 -21.54 2.51 -29.96
CA ARG A 40 -22.25 2.89 -31.21
C ARG A 40 -21.30 3.24 -32.34
N GLN A 41 -20.07 3.66 -32.05
CA GLN A 41 -19.04 3.85 -33.06
C GLN A 41 -18.31 2.55 -33.43
N ARG A 42 -17.82 1.81 -32.44
CA ARG A 42 -16.90 0.68 -32.67
C ARG A 42 -17.56 -0.59 -33.18
N ILE A 43 -18.82 -0.84 -32.83
CA ILE A 43 -19.55 -2.00 -33.32
C ILE A 43 -19.78 -1.90 -34.84
N PRO A 44 -20.27 -0.78 -35.41
CA PRO A 44 -20.36 -0.62 -36.87
C PRO A 44 -19.01 -0.75 -37.60
N GLU A 45 -17.93 -0.17 -37.09
CA GLU A 45 -16.59 -0.35 -37.68
C GLU A 45 -16.17 -1.84 -37.70
N SER A 46 -16.52 -2.60 -36.67
CA SER A 46 -16.32 -4.05 -36.62
C SER A 46 -17.16 -4.80 -37.66
N TRP A 47 -18.41 -4.38 -37.88
CA TRP A 47 -19.23 -4.94 -38.97
C TRP A 47 -18.62 -4.68 -40.34
N GLU A 48 -18.18 -3.45 -40.61
CA GLU A 48 -17.59 -3.07 -41.89
C GLU A 48 -16.27 -3.82 -42.16
N SER A 49 -15.37 -3.87 -41.17
CA SER A 49 -14.10 -4.59 -41.30
C SER A 49 -14.26 -6.10 -41.49
N ARG A 50 -15.38 -6.66 -41.01
CA ARG A 50 -15.70 -8.11 -41.13
C ARG A 50 -16.65 -8.42 -42.28
N GLY A 51 -17.04 -7.43 -43.08
CA GLY A 51 -17.97 -7.60 -44.20
C GLY A 51 -19.38 -8.07 -43.77
N TYR A 52 -19.80 -7.74 -42.55
CA TYR A 52 -21.14 -8.05 -42.06
C TYR A 52 -22.14 -7.00 -42.54
N GLU A 53 -23.14 -7.42 -43.31
CA GLU A 53 -24.22 -6.55 -43.75
C GLU A 53 -25.18 -6.25 -42.58
N TYR A 54 -25.35 -4.97 -42.26
CA TYR A 54 -26.29 -4.48 -41.25
C TYR A 54 -27.21 -3.40 -41.85
N PRO A 55 -28.42 -3.20 -41.29
CA PRO A 55 -29.35 -2.19 -41.80
C PRO A 55 -28.76 -0.77 -41.63
N LYS A 56 -28.34 -0.14 -42.73
CA LYS A 56 -27.79 1.23 -42.71
C LYS A 56 -28.87 2.32 -42.75
N ASP A 57 -30.11 1.92 -43.03
CA ASP A 57 -31.31 2.75 -43.06
C ASP A 57 -31.97 2.94 -41.69
N VAL A 58 -31.53 2.18 -40.68
CA VAL A 58 -31.99 2.30 -39.28
C VAL A 58 -30.98 3.11 -38.47
N PRO A 59 -31.41 4.07 -37.62
CA PRO A 59 -30.52 4.79 -36.72
C PRO A 59 -29.70 3.84 -35.84
N VAL A 60 -28.40 4.15 -35.66
CA VAL A 60 -27.49 3.28 -34.90
C VAL A 60 -27.92 3.13 -33.44
N GLU A 61 -28.61 4.13 -32.90
CA GLU A 61 -29.19 4.14 -31.55
C GLU A 61 -30.32 3.13 -31.39
N GLU A 62 -31.00 2.71 -32.47
CA GLU A 62 -32.02 1.67 -32.44
C GLU A 62 -31.41 0.27 -32.63
N LEU A 63 -30.26 0.19 -33.29
CA LEU A 63 -29.48 -1.03 -33.46
C LEU A 63 -28.69 -1.39 -32.20
N ILE A 64 -28.13 -0.38 -31.53
CA ILE A 64 -27.26 -0.49 -30.37
C ILE A 64 -27.80 0.43 -29.28
N PHE A 65 -28.61 -0.15 -28.39
CA PHE A 65 -29.37 0.60 -27.39
C PHE A 65 -29.13 0.07 -25.98
N VAL A 66 -29.31 0.97 -25.01
CA VAL A 66 -29.43 0.63 -23.60
C VAL A 66 -30.94 0.51 -23.32
N PRO A 67 -31.47 -0.67 -23.01
CA PRO A 67 -32.88 -0.79 -22.67
C PRO A 67 -33.19 -0.14 -21.31
N GLU A 68 -34.48 0.08 -21.04
CA GLU A 68 -34.96 0.42 -19.69
C GLU A 68 -34.50 -0.65 -18.69
N ASP A 69 -34.11 -0.25 -17.48
CA ASP A 69 -33.63 -1.13 -16.41
C ASP A 69 -32.38 -1.97 -16.74
N ALA A 70 -31.56 -1.56 -17.72
CA ALA A 70 -30.38 -2.30 -18.18
C ALA A 70 -29.41 -2.76 -17.06
N GLU A 71 -29.31 -2.04 -15.96
CA GLU A 71 -28.52 -2.38 -14.78
C GLU A 71 -29.08 -3.57 -13.99
N TYR A 72 -30.38 -3.84 -14.11
CA TYR A 72 -31.10 -4.87 -13.37
C TYR A 72 -31.31 -6.15 -14.17
N TYR A 73 -30.93 -6.21 -15.46
CA TYR A 73 -31.24 -7.33 -16.35
C TYR A 73 -30.78 -8.69 -15.82
N ALA A 74 -29.61 -8.77 -15.17
CA ALA A 74 -29.14 -10.00 -14.57
C ALA A 74 -30.04 -10.46 -13.39
N ALA A 75 -30.46 -9.52 -12.54
CA ALA A 75 -31.35 -9.79 -11.41
C ALA A 75 -32.78 -10.12 -11.87
N LEU A 76 -33.30 -9.40 -12.87
CA LEU A 76 -34.59 -9.68 -13.51
C LEU A 76 -34.58 -11.08 -14.14
N GLY A 77 -33.52 -11.44 -14.87
CA GLY A 77 -33.34 -12.77 -15.44
C GLY A 77 -33.36 -13.87 -14.40
N ALA A 78 -32.70 -13.67 -13.25
CA ALA A 78 -32.73 -14.61 -12.13
C ALA A 78 -34.14 -14.77 -11.54
N ALA A 79 -34.89 -13.68 -11.38
CA ALA A 79 -36.27 -13.72 -10.91
C ALA A 79 -37.20 -14.43 -11.90
N ILE A 80 -37.10 -14.11 -13.20
CA ILE A 80 -37.87 -14.74 -14.28
C ILE A 80 -37.57 -16.24 -14.35
N TYR A 81 -36.30 -16.62 -14.23
CA TYR A 81 -35.90 -18.04 -14.17
C TYR A 81 -36.58 -18.73 -12.98
N GLY A 82 -36.57 -18.11 -11.79
CA GLY A 82 -37.23 -18.64 -10.59
C GLY A 82 -38.74 -18.82 -10.73
N LEU A 83 -39.43 -18.04 -11.57
CA LEU A 83 -40.87 -18.25 -11.84
C LEU A 83 -41.19 -19.59 -12.53
N HIS A 84 -40.19 -20.21 -13.18
CA HIS A 84 -40.34 -21.47 -13.89
C HIS A 84 -39.78 -22.67 -13.10
N GLU A 85 -39.14 -22.42 -11.95
CA GLU A 85 -38.66 -23.48 -11.06
C GLU A 85 -39.81 -24.05 -10.22
N PRO A 86 -39.78 -25.35 -9.85
CA PRO A 86 -40.75 -25.93 -8.93
C PRO A 86 -40.79 -25.20 -7.58
N ALA A 87 -41.98 -25.08 -6.99
CA ALA A 87 -42.21 -24.30 -5.76
C ALA A 87 -41.47 -24.84 -4.51
N ASP A 88 -40.97 -26.08 -4.56
CA ASP A 88 -40.20 -26.74 -3.51
C ASP A 88 -38.68 -26.51 -3.64
N VAL A 89 -38.21 -25.91 -4.74
CA VAL A 89 -36.79 -25.55 -4.94
C VAL A 89 -36.48 -24.23 -4.23
N GLY A 90 -35.39 -24.22 -3.45
CA GLY A 90 -34.86 -22.98 -2.87
C GLY A 90 -35.70 -22.34 -1.76
N LEU A 91 -36.51 -23.13 -1.05
CA LEU A 91 -37.35 -22.64 0.06
C LEU A 91 -36.53 -21.87 1.12
N TYR A 92 -36.99 -20.67 1.45
CA TYR A 92 -36.40 -19.86 2.52
C TYR A 92 -36.53 -20.58 3.86
N ARG A 93 -35.39 -20.93 4.47
CA ARG A 93 -35.31 -21.70 5.72
C ARG A 93 -35.25 -20.82 6.98
N GLY A 94 -35.59 -19.54 6.86
CA GLY A 94 -35.38 -18.56 7.93
C GLY A 94 -33.93 -18.05 7.99
N LEU A 95 -33.64 -17.23 9.00
CA LEU A 95 -32.32 -16.62 9.18
C LEU A 95 -31.32 -17.50 9.93
N ASP A 96 -31.77 -18.58 10.58
CA ASP A 96 -30.90 -19.35 11.47
C ASP A 96 -29.74 -20.04 10.73
N PRO A 97 -29.94 -20.67 9.54
CA PRO A 97 -28.82 -21.19 8.75
C PRO A 97 -27.84 -20.09 8.30
N LEU A 98 -28.33 -18.88 8.02
CA LEU A 98 -27.47 -17.75 7.66
C LEU A 98 -26.63 -17.29 8.85
N LYS A 99 -27.23 -17.18 10.04
CA LYS A 99 -26.53 -16.83 11.28
C LYS A 99 -25.46 -17.85 11.62
N GLU A 100 -25.78 -19.14 11.50
CA GLU A 100 -24.83 -20.25 11.73
C GLU A 100 -23.68 -20.20 10.72
N PHE A 101 -23.98 -19.94 9.43
CA PHE A 101 -22.94 -19.78 8.42
C PHE A 101 -22.01 -18.60 8.72
N ILE A 102 -22.56 -17.46 9.12
CA ILE A 102 -21.77 -16.26 9.49
C ILE A 102 -20.91 -16.53 10.72
N ALA A 103 -21.45 -17.20 11.74
CA ALA A 103 -20.76 -17.43 13.00
C ALA A 103 -19.69 -18.53 12.91
N HIS A 104 -19.95 -19.60 12.15
CA HIS A 104 -19.15 -20.82 12.18
C HIS A 104 -18.88 -21.43 10.80
N GLY A 105 -19.84 -21.37 9.87
CA GLY A 105 -19.73 -22.01 8.56
C GLY A 105 -18.66 -21.40 7.65
N ARG A 106 -18.44 -20.08 7.72
CA ARG A 106 -17.44 -19.37 6.91
C ARG A 106 -16.03 -19.89 7.16
N SER A 107 -15.62 -19.95 8.43
CA SER A 107 -14.27 -20.42 8.79
C SER A 107 -14.06 -21.89 8.46
N ALA A 108 -15.09 -22.73 8.60
CA ALA A 108 -15.02 -24.14 8.21
C ALA A 108 -14.90 -24.31 6.68
N HIS A 109 -15.59 -23.47 5.90
CA HIS A 109 -15.50 -23.46 4.43
C HIS A 109 -14.11 -23.02 3.95
N LEU A 110 -13.56 -21.97 4.55
CA LEU A 110 -12.24 -21.42 4.20
C LEU A 110 -11.08 -22.29 4.73
N GLY A 111 -11.25 -22.94 5.89
CA GLY A 111 -10.17 -23.63 6.60
C GLY A 111 -9.47 -24.74 5.82
N ALA A 112 -10.08 -25.27 4.76
CA ALA A 112 -9.43 -26.26 3.89
C ALA A 112 -8.34 -25.67 2.97
N SER A 113 -8.41 -24.37 2.64
CA SER A 113 -7.48 -23.66 1.75
C SER A 113 -6.78 -22.47 2.43
N ALA A 114 -7.21 -22.08 3.63
CA ALA A 114 -6.66 -20.95 4.37
C ALA A 114 -5.26 -21.23 4.93
N GLY A 115 -4.42 -20.20 4.92
CA GLY A 115 -3.16 -20.16 5.64
C GLY A 115 -3.36 -19.78 7.11
N PRO A 116 -2.27 -19.85 7.90
CA PRO A 116 -2.30 -19.52 9.32
C PRO A 116 -2.57 -18.02 9.55
N PRO A 117 -3.03 -17.64 10.76
CA PRO A 117 -2.99 -16.24 11.20
C PRO A 117 -1.54 -15.75 11.41
N LEU A 118 -1.37 -14.45 11.68
CA LEU A 118 -0.05 -13.89 12.04
C LEU A 118 0.46 -14.40 13.40
N VAL A 119 -0.47 -14.62 14.33
CA VAL A 119 -0.22 -15.14 15.69
C VAL A 119 -1.31 -16.15 16.03
N THR A 120 -0.94 -17.16 16.82
CA THR A 120 -1.83 -18.28 17.18
C THR A 120 -2.56 -18.09 18.50
N SER A 121 -2.12 -17.14 19.34
CA SER A 121 -2.72 -16.84 20.64
C SER A 121 -2.49 -15.39 21.07
N ASP A 122 -3.30 -14.91 22.01
CA ASP A 122 -3.14 -13.58 22.60
C ASP A 122 -1.83 -13.46 23.39
N GLU A 123 -1.38 -14.53 24.06
CA GLU A 123 -0.10 -14.56 24.78
C GLU A 123 1.10 -14.41 23.82
N GLU A 124 1.03 -15.05 22.64
CA GLU A 124 2.04 -14.87 21.59
C GLU A 124 2.06 -13.43 21.08
N LEU A 125 0.88 -12.82 20.90
CA LEU A 125 0.77 -11.42 20.49
C LEU A 125 1.35 -10.48 21.53
N GLU A 126 1.00 -10.65 22.81
CA GLU A 126 1.52 -9.82 23.91
C GLU A 126 3.05 -9.87 23.94
N LYS A 127 3.63 -11.08 23.90
CA LYS A 127 5.09 -11.25 23.87
C LYS A 127 5.72 -10.61 22.63
N PHE A 128 5.10 -10.76 21.47
CA PHE A 128 5.58 -10.15 20.24
C PHE A 128 5.56 -8.61 20.34
N LEU A 129 4.48 -8.02 20.84
CA LEU A 129 4.38 -6.59 21.05
C LEU A 129 5.43 -6.09 22.06
N GLU A 130 5.67 -6.82 23.15
CA GLU A 130 6.72 -6.48 24.12
C GLU A 130 8.12 -6.48 23.48
N GLU A 131 8.40 -7.41 22.59
CA GLU A 131 9.73 -7.57 21.96
C GLU A 131 9.98 -6.57 20.82
N TYR A 132 8.95 -6.25 20.03
CA TYR A 132 9.10 -5.49 18.78
C TYR A 132 8.53 -4.06 18.83
N THR A 133 7.82 -3.65 19.89
CA THR A 133 7.37 -2.26 20.02
C THR A 133 8.55 -1.32 20.17
N ILE A 134 8.62 -0.31 19.32
CA ILE A 134 9.67 0.72 19.36
C ILE A 134 9.49 1.57 20.63
N PRO A 135 10.55 1.71 21.47
CA PRO A 135 10.47 2.54 22.67
C PRO A 135 10.11 4.00 22.37
N GLU A 136 9.31 4.60 23.23
CA GLU A 136 8.98 6.02 23.12
C GLU A 136 10.23 6.89 23.33
N PHE A 137 10.42 7.88 22.48
CA PHE A 137 11.50 8.85 22.62
C PHE A 137 11.10 9.96 23.57
N THR A 138 11.89 10.19 24.62
CA THR A 138 11.73 11.34 25.53
C THR A 138 12.56 12.52 25.04
N PRO A 139 11.94 13.66 24.65
CA PRO A 139 12.69 14.86 24.23
C PRO A 139 13.47 15.50 25.38
N ALA A 140 14.55 16.22 25.05
CA ALA A 140 15.36 16.94 26.03
C ALA A 140 14.60 18.11 26.67
N THR A 141 14.89 18.39 27.94
CA THR A 141 14.35 19.54 28.66
C THR A 141 15.43 20.58 28.90
N PHE A 142 15.10 21.85 28.69
CA PHE A 142 16.05 22.96 28.82
C PHE A 142 15.67 23.90 29.96
N LYS A 143 16.67 24.56 30.53
CA LYS A 143 16.46 25.60 31.54
C LYS A 143 16.14 26.93 30.87
N ARG A 144 15.29 27.73 31.53
CA ARG A 144 15.01 29.10 31.09
C ARG A 144 16.32 29.91 31.06
N GLY A 145 16.60 30.55 29.93
CA GLY A 145 17.82 31.34 29.68
C GLY A 145 19.02 30.50 29.21
N GLU A 146 18.88 29.19 29.06
CA GLU A 146 19.92 28.33 28.48
C GLU A 146 20.10 28.62 26.98
N THR A 147 21.34 28.51 26.49
CA THR A 147 21.62 28.49 25.06
C THR A 147 21.87 27.05 24.64
N VAL A 148 20.93 26.49 23.89
CA VAL A 148 21.02 25.15 23.31
C VAL A 148 21.81 25.26 22.01
N ARG A 149 23.03 24.73 22.02
CA ARG A 149 23.89 24.62 20.83
C ARG A 149 23.67 23.26 20.21
N GLY A 150 23.42 23.19 18.90
CA GLY A 150 23.15 21.91 18.25
C GLY A 150 23.24 21.93 16.73
N VAL A 151 23.22 20.72 16.17
CA VAL A 151 23.26 20.45 14.74
C VAL A 151 21.91 19.92 14.30
N ILE A 152 21.43 20.37 13.13
CA ILE A 152 20.20 19.84 12.53
C ILE A 152 20.54 18.86 11.43
N GLY A 153 19.93 17.68 11.46
CA GLY A 153 19.88 16.76 10.31
C GLY A 153 18.47 16.74 9.73
N LEU A 154 18.32 16.95 8.42
CA LEU A 154 17.04 16.94 7.73
C LEU A 154 17.03 15.91 6.60
N ASP A 155 16.08 14.98 6.66
CA ASP A 155 15.75 14.01 5.61
C ASP A 155 14.48 14.45 4.88
N GLY A 156 14.65 15.00 3.68
CA GLY A 156 13.55 15.38 2.80
C GLY A 156 13.18 14.25 1.86
N GLY A 157 12.39 13.29 2.34
CA GLY A 157 11.94 12.14 1.55
C GLY A 157 10.73 12.44 0.65
N SER A 158 10.45 11.57 -0.31
CA SER A 158 9.33 11.70 -1.25
C SER A 158 7.94 11.60 -0.60
N THR A 159 7.85 10.89 0.53
CA THR A 159 6.58 10.62 1.24
C THR A 159 6.48 11.39 2.56
N SER A 160 7.61 11.70 3.17
CA SER A 160 7.68 12.26 4.52
C SER A 160 8.99 13.00 4.71
N SER A 161 8.93 14.11 5.43
CA SER A 161 10.08 14.93 5.80
C SER A 161 10.34 14.78 7.30
N LYS A 162 11.61 14.62 7.68
CA LYS A 162 12.02 14.44 9.07
C LYS A 162 13.17 15.38 9.39
N ALA A 163 13.20 15.86 10.62
CA ALA A 163 14.32 16.64 11.13
C ALA A 163 14.66 16.20 12.55
N VAL A 164 15.94 16.18 12.87
CA VAL A 164 16.46 15.93 14.22
C VAL A 164 17.38 17.06 14.64
N LEU A 165 17.27 17.48 15.90
CA LEU A 165 18.26 18.34 16.55
C LEU A 165 19.10 17.45 17.47
N ILE A 166 20.42 17.51 17.30
CA ILE A 166 21.38 16.78 18.13
C ILE A 166 22.34 17.77 18.82
N ASP A 167 22.89 17.38 19.96
CA ASP A 167 23.97 18.12 20.63
C ASP A 167 25.36 17.77 20.06
N GLU A 168 26.41 18.37 20.64
CA GLU A 168 27.80 18.17 20.24
C GLU A 168 28.32 16.73 20.51
N ASP A 169 27.66 15.97 21.39
CA ASP A 169 27.97 14.56 21.68
C ASP A 169 27.21 13.58 20.76
N GLY A 170 26.31 14.12 19.93
CA GLY A 170 25.48 13.36 18.99
C GLY A 170 24.23 12.75 19.60
N GLU A 171 23.83 13.20 20.79
CA GLU A 171 22.59 12.78 21.43
C GLU A 171 21.40 13.57 20.90
N ILE A 172 20.26 12.89 20.74
CA ILE A 172 19.08 13.49 20.11
C ILE A 172 18.33 14.33 21.13
N LEU A 173 18.27 15.64 20.89
CA LEU A 173 17.54 16.60 21.73
C LEU A 173 16.05 16.64 21.37
N CYS A 174 15.72 16.66 20.07
CA CYS A 174 14.34 16.55 19.61
C CYS A 174 14.25 15.97 18.19
N LYS A 175 13.06 15.44 17.86
CA LYS A 175 12.73 14.85 16.56
C LYS A 175 11.44 15.49 16.05
N GLN A 176 11.37 15.73 14.74
CA GLN A 176 10.18 16.20 14.06
C GLN A 176 9.93 15.33 12.84
N TYR A 177 8.67 14.96 12.63
CA TYR A 177 8.22 14.14 11.50
C TYR A 177 6.95 14.74 10.93
N GLN A 178 6.84 14.78 9.61
CA GLN A 178 5.58 15.05 8.92
C GLN A 178 5.51 14.33 7.57
N LEU A 179 4.28 14.10 7.11
CA LEU A 179 4.06 13.69 5.72
C LEU A 179 4.43 14.83 4.78
N SER A 180 5.02 14.50 3.63
CA SER A 180 5.38 15.52 2.66
C SER A 180 4.13 16.07 1.99
N GLN A 181 4.06 17.40 1.89
CA GLN A 181 3.00 18.09 1.16
C GLN A 181 3.37 18.33 -0.31
N GLY A 182 4.47 17.74 -0.78
CA GLY A 182 4.97 17.87 -2.15
C GLY A 182 5.83 19.11 -2.41
N ASN A 183 6.02 19.98 -1.41
CA ASN A 183 6.92 21.12 -1.49
C ASN A 183 8.02 21.02 -0.41
N PRO A 184 9.25 20.62 -0.78
CA PRO A 184 10.32 20.36 0.19
C PRO A 184 10.75 21.61 0.96
N ILE A 185 10.65 22.81 0.37
CA ILE A 185 10.98 24.06 1.04
C ILE A 185 9.95 24.41 2.11
N ALA A 186 8.67 24.23 1.80
CA ALA A 186 7.59 24.46 2.75
C ALA A 186 7.68 23.48 3.92
N ASP A 187 7.85 22.18 3.62
CA ASP A 187 8.01 21.13 4.63
C ASP A 187 9.20 21.42 5.55
N THR A 188 10.34 21.83 4.97
CA THR A 188 11.55 22.21 5.72
C THR A 188 11.28 23.39 6.66
N LYS A 189 10.65 24.45 6.15
CA LYS A 189 10.34 25.63 6.96
C LYS A 189 9.47 25.29 8.17
N GLU A 190 8.47 24.43 7.98
CA GLU A 190 7.59 23.97 9.07
C GLU A 190 8.35 23.14 10.10
N LEU A 191 9.19 22.19 9.67
CA LEU A 191 10.01 21.38 10.57
C LEU A 191 10.97 22.23 11.40
N LEU A 192 11.65 23.19 10.77
CA LEU A 192 12.56 24.10 11.47
C LEU A 192 11.82 25.03 12.43
N ALA A 193 10.61 25.48 12.08
CA ALA A 193 9.77 26.25 12.99
C ALA A 193 9.37 25.42 14.22
N LYS A 194 9.06 24.14 14.06
CA LYS A 194 8.76 23.22 15.18
C LYS A 194 9.97 22.99 16.08
N ILE A 195 11.16 22.76 15.52
CA ILE A 195 12.41 22.64 16.30
C ILE A 195 12.68 23.92 17.08
N LYS A 196 12.57 25.08 16.43
CA LYS A 196 12.73 26.38 17.08
C LYS A 196 11.72 26.57 18.21
N GLY A 197 10.43 26.32 17.95
CA GLY A 197 9.37 26.40 18.95
C GLY A 197 9.65 25.52 20.16
N PHE A 198 10.02 24.26 19.94
CA PHE A 198 10.36 23.30 21.01
C PHE A 198 11.41 23.84 22.00
N VAL A 199 12.43 24.55 21.53
CA VAL A 199 13.47 25.14 22.39
C VAL A 199 12.97 26.45 23.04
N HIS A 200 12.38 27.35 22.24
CA HIS A 200 11.97 28.67 22.70
C HIS A 200 10.80 28.64 23.69
N ASP A 201 9.87 27.70 23.54
CA ASP A 201 8.71 27.55 24.43
C ASP A 201 9.13 27.12 25.85
N GLN A 202 10.32 26.52 26.00
CA GLN A 202 10.95 26.23 27.30
C GLN A 202 11.70 27.45 27.88
N GLY A 203 11.72 28.58 27.16
CA GLY A 203 12.42 29.80 27.56
C GLY A 203 13.94 29.76 27.32
N ALA A 204 14.43 28.82 26.51
CA ALA A 204 15.81 28.74 26.05
C ALA A 204 15.99 29.42 24.69
N THR A 205 17.23 29.61 24.26
CA THR A 205 17.59 30.10 22.93
C THR A 205 18.32 29.02 22.14
N LEU A 206 18.09 28.96 20.83
CA LEU A 206 18.69 27.98 19.94
C LEU A 206 19.83 28.60 19.12
N GLU A 207 21.01 28.00 19.20
CA GLU A 207 22.17 28.29 18.35
C GLU A 207 22.46 27.06 17.46
N ILE A 208 22.29 27.23 16.15
CA ILE A 208 22.58 26.17 15.18
C ILE A 208 24.02 26.31 14.73
N ILE A 209 24.82 25.28 14.99
CA ILE A 209 26.25 25.23 14.67
C ILE A 209 26.55 24.36 13.45
N GLY A 210 25.53 23.70 12.88
CA GLY A 210 25.64 22.96 11.64
C GLY A 210 24.28 22.48 11.12
N PHE A 211 24.21 22.23 9.81
CA PHE A 211 23.04 21.74 9.12
C PHE A 211 23.41 20.68 8.06
N GLY A 212 22.89 19.47 8.22
CA GLY A 212 23.03 18.38 7.25
C GLY A 212 21.72 18.09 6.53
N GLY A 213 21.77 17.95 5.21
CA GLY A 213 20.66 17.52 4.36
C GLY A 213 20.89 16.12 3.77
N THR A 214 19.81 15.35 3.64
CA THR A 214 19.78 14.05 2.97
C THR A 214 18.41 13.80 2.34
N GLY A 215 18.26 12.69 1.62
CA GLY A 215 17.03 12.27 0.98
C GLY A 215 16.82 12.94 -0.39
N TYR A 216 15.61 12.82 -0.91
CA TYR A 216 15.26 13.31 -2.25
C TYR A 216 15.40 14.83 -2.41
N ALA A 217 15.25 15.59 -1.30
CA ALA A 217 15.36 17.04 -1.29
C ALA A 217 16.78 17.55 -1.00
N ALA A 218 17.80 16.70 -0.85
CA ALA A 218 19.11 17.11 -0.34
C ALA A 218 19.74 18.26 -1.15
N ASP A 219 19.73 18.17 -2.49
CA ASP A 219 20.26 19.23 -3.38
C ASP A 219 19.49 20.55 -3.23
N VAL A 220 18.17 20.47 -3.03
CA VAL A 220 17.33 21.64 -2.79
C VAL A 220 17.67 22.28 -1.45
N LEU A 221 17.96 21.49 -0.41
CA LEU A 221 18.38 21.99 0.91
C LEU A 221 19.77 22.62 0.85
N GLU A 222 20.70 22.00 0.13
CA GLU A 222 22.03 22.56 -0.09
C GLU A 222 21.97 23.96 -0.70
N GLU A 223 21.16 24.15 -1.74
CA GLU A 223 21.04 25.45 -2.41
C GLU A 223 20.21 26.45 -1.61
N SER A 224 19.10 26.01 -1.00
CA SER A 224 18.13 26.93 -0.38
C SER A 224 18.47 27.38 1.03
N VAL A 225 19.05 26.48 1.84
CA VAL A 225 19.42 26.78 3.24
C VAL A 225 20.93 26.72 3.47
N ARG A 226 21.72 26.52 2.41
CA ARG A 226 23.19 26.44 2.46
C ARG A 226 23.64 25.37 3.45
N ALA A 227 23.06 24.17 3.32
CA ALA A 227 23.42 23.03 4.15
C ALA A 227 24.95 22.83 4.14
N ASP A 228 25.54 22.66 5.33
CA ASP A 228 26.98 22.45 5.48
C ASP A 228 27.41 21.09 4.91
N VAL A 229 26.48 20.13 4.92
CA VAL A 229 26.68 18.77 4.42
C VAL A 229 25.46 18.33 3.60
N ASN A 230 25.69 17.87 2.38
CA ASN A 230 24.75 17.09 1.58
C ASN A 230 25.27 15.64 1.54
N VAL A 231 24.55 14.72 2.19
CA VAL A 231 24.94 13.31 2.28
C VAL A 231 23.92 12.43 1.58
N VAL A 232 24.40 11.40 0.89
CA VAL A 232 23.53 10.39 0.28
C VAL A 232 22.78 9.62 1.37
N GLU A 233 21.49 9.43 1.17
CA GLU A 233 20.57 8.79 2.13
C GLU A 233 21.06 7.44 2.64
N THR A 234 21.58 6.57 1.76
CA THR A 234 22.12 5.25 2.15
C THR A 234 23.31 5.37 3.11
N VAL A 235 24.16 6.37 2.93
CA VAL A 235 25.30 6.64 3.80
C VAL A 235 24.80 7.20 5.14
N ALA A 236 23.80 8.09 5.13
CA ALA A 236 23.18 8.60 6.36
C ALA A 236 22.56 7.46 7.20
N HIS A 237 21.79 6.56 6.56
CA HIS A 237 21.23 5.38 7.22
C HIS A 237 22.32 4.47 7.80
N MET A 238 23.36 4.19 7.02
CA MET A 238 24.51 3.41 7.49
C MET A 238 25.16 4.03 8.73
N MET A 239 25.51 5.32 8.68
CA MET A 239 26.20 5.99 9.79
C MET A 239 25.35 5.93 11.07
N ALA A 240 24.05 6.17 10.95
CA ALA A 240 23.13 6.05 12.08
C ALA A 240 23.05 4.61 12.60
N ALA A 241 22.86 3.63 11.73
CA ALA A 241 22.76 2.22 12.12
C ALA A 241 24.05 1.73 12.82
N VAL A 242 25.23 2.10 12.32
CA VAL A 242 26.51 1.75 12.94
C VAL A 242 26.67 2.42 14.31
N ARG A 243 26.28 3.70 14.45
CA ARG A 243 26.36 4.44 15.72
C ARG A 243 25.45 3.86 16.81
N PHE A 244 24.22 3.47 16.46
CA PHE A 244 23.21 3.04 17.44
C PHE A 244 23.12 1.52 17.62
N CYS A 245 23.48 0.73 16.61
CA CYS A 245 23.37 -0.74 16.64
C CYS A 245 24.74 -1.44 16.63
N GLY A 246 25.84 -0.73 16.39
CA GLY A 246 27.19 -1.27 16.38
C GLY A 246 27.52 -2.04 15.10
N ASP A 247 27.93 -3.29 15.24
CA ASP A 247 28.25 -4.16 14.09
C ASP A 247 26.94 -4.72 13.49
N VAL A 248 26.64 -4.34 12.25
CA VAL A 248 25.40 -4.66 11.54
C VAL A 248 25.79 -5.34 10.24
N ASP A 249 25.09 -6.41 9.86
CA ASP A 249 25.36 -7.12 8.60
C ASP A 249 24.45 -6.63 7.46
N VAL A 250 23.19 -6.31 7.78
CA VAL A 250 22.19 -5.85 6.80
C VAL A 250 21.38 -4.70 7.36
N ILE A 251 21.20 -3.64 6.57
CA ILE A 251 20.27 -2.56 6.86
C ILE A 251 19.13 -2.63 5.84
N CYS A 252 17.89 -2.64 6.30
CA CYS A 252 16.70 -2.73 5.49
C CYS A 252 15.85 -1.48 5.72
N ASP A 253 15.95 -0.49 4.84
CA ASP A 253 15.11 0.71 4.86
C ASP A 253 13.90 0.50 3.94
N ILE A 254 12.71 0.36 4.53
CA ILE A 254 11.46 0.19 3.81
C ILE A 254 10.65 1.49 3.90
N GLY A 255 10.81 2.32 2.88
CA GLY A 255 10.12 3.58 2.74
C GLY A 255 8.67 3.43 2.26
N GLY A 256 8.04 4.57 1.97
CA GLY A 256 6.71 4.61 1.38
C GLY A 256 6.70 4.18 -0.09
N GLN A 257 7.72 4.58 -0.86
CA GLN A 257 7.77 4.37 -2.32
C GLN A 257 8.99 3.55 -2.77
N ASP A 258 9.98 3.38 -1.91
CA ASP A 258 11.20 2.66 -2.24
C ASP A 258 11.63 1.71 -1.11
N ILE A 259 12.54 0.81 -1.48
CA ILE A 259 13.13 -0.22 -0.63
C ILE A 259 14.63 -0.15 -0.84
N LYS A 260 15.39 -0.05 0.25
CA LYS A 260 16.85 -0.05 0.23
C LYS A 260 17.36 -1.14 1.16
N VAL A 261 18.04 -2.13 0.61
CA VAL A 261 18.69 -3.18 1.40
C VAL A 261 20.21 -3.04 1.24
N LEU A 262 20.89 -2.64 2.29
CA LEU A 262 22.33 -2.43 2.35
C LEU A 262 23.00 -3.63 2.98
N PHE A 263 24.06 -4.14 2.35
CA PHE A 263 24.88 -5.24 2.85
C PHE A 263 26.21 -4.68 3.34
N MET A 264 26.51 -4.94 4.60
CA MET A 264 27.59 -4.30 5.34
C MET A 264 28.80 -5.25 5.45
N VAL A 265 30.00 -4.69 5.41
CA VAL A 265 31.25 -5.36 5.79
C VAL A 265 32.16 -4.33 6.46
N ASN A 266 32.72 -4.67 7.62
CA ASN A 266 33.60 -3.77 8.38
C ASN A 266 32.97 -2.39 8.65
N LYS A 267 31.67 -2.38 8.99
CA LYS A 267 30.88 -1.16 9.24
C LYS A 267 30.71 -0.22 8.03
N ASP A 268 30.99 -0.70 6.82
CA ASP A 268 30.81 0.06 5.57
C ASP A 268 29.95 -0.71 4.57
N ILE A 269 29.30 0.01 3.65
CA ILE A 269 28.43 -0.58 2.63
C ILE A 269 29.28 -1.30 1.59
N ARG A 270 29.18 -2.63 1.55
CA ARG A 270 29.82 -3.43 0.50
C ARG A 270 28.99 -3.47 -0.78
N ASN A 271 27.68 -3.56 -0.65
CA ASN A 271 26.75 -3.66 -1.77
C ASN A 271 25.35 -3.24 -1.29
N PHE A 272 24.43 -2.95 -2.22
CA PHE A 272 23.05 -2.67 -1.90
C PHE A 272 22.08 -3.14 -2.98
N ARG A 273 20.79 -3.19 -2.64
CA ARG A 273 19.67 -3.36 -3.57
C ARG A 273 18.72 -2.20 -3.37
N LEU A 274 18.24 -1.65 -4.47
CA LEU A 274 17.29 -0.55 -4.51
C LEU A 274 16.11 -0.98 -5.37
N SER A 275 14.89 -0.76 -4.89
CA SER A 275 13.68 -0.86 -5.68
C SER A 275 12.83 0.39 -5.50
N ASN A 276 12.70 1.20 -6.56
CA ASN A 276 11.94 2.46 -6.58
C ASN A 276 10.84 2.49 -7.65
N GLN A 277 10.73 1.45 -8.49
CA GLN A 277 9.72 1.37 -9.56
C GLN A 277 8.53 0.47 -9.19
N CYS A 278 8.69 -0.37 -8.17
CA CYS A 278 7.70 -1.38 -7.81
C CYS A 278 7.12 -1.09 -6.42
N SER A 279 5.81 -0.84 -6.37
CA SER A 279 5.07 -0.61 -5.12
C SER A 279 4.85 -1.87 -4.29
N ALA A 280 5.17 -3.05 -4.82
CA ALA A 280 4.74 -4.31 -4.21
C ALA A 280 5.45 -4.67 -2.90
N GLY A 281 6.61 -4.06 -2.60
CA GLY A 281 7.40 -4.37 -1.40
C GLY A 281 7.54 -3.22 -0.41
N ASN A 282 6.82 -2.12 -0.59
CA ASN A 282 6.97 -0.91 0.23
C ASN A 282 5.65 -0.47 0.89
N GLY A 283 5.72 0.59 1.70
CA GLY A 283 4.57 1.09 2.47
C GLY A 283 3.36 1.48 1.62
N MET A 284 3.53 1.82 0.33
CA MET A 284 2.42 2.14 -0.56
C MET A 284 1.48 0.95 -0.77
N LEU A 285 2.00 -0.30 -0.78
CA LEU A 285 1.14 -1.49 -0.82
C LEU A 285 0.24 -1.53 0.41
N LEU A 286 0.82 -1.40 1.61
CA LEU A 286 0.06 -1.45 2.86
C LEU A 286 -0.99 -0.34 2.92
N GLN A 287 -0.61 0.89 2.54
CA GLN A 287 -1.50 2.05 2.50
C GLN A 287 -2.65 1.86 1.50
N ALA A 288 -2.36 1.42 0.27
CA ALA A 288 -3.38 1.19 -0.74
C ALA A 288 -4.38 0.13 -0.31
N MET A 289 -3.88 -0.97 0.27
CA MET A 289 -4.73 -2.07 0.75
C MET A 289 -5.57 -1.65 1.96
N ALA A 290 -5.00 -0.93 2.93
CA ALA A 290 -5.76 -0.41 4.07
C ALA A 290 -6.90 0.52 3.63
N ASN A 291 -6.61 1.43 2.69
CA ASN A 291 -7.58 2.38 2.15
C ASN A 291 -8.76 1.68 1.46
N GLN A 292 -8.53 0.56 0.77
CA GLN A 292 -9.61 -0.21 0.14
C GLN A 292 -10.61 -0.79 1.15
N PHE A 293 -10.19 -1.02 2.39
CA PHE A 293 -11.06 -1.48 3.48
C PHE A 293 -11.53 -0.35 4.41
N GLY A 294 -11.21 0.91 4.08
CA GLY A 294 -11.53 2.06 4.93
C GLY A 294 -10.78 2.06 6.26
N VAL A 295 -9.61 1.42 6.32
CA VAL A 295 -8.77 1.33 7.52
C VAL A 295 -7.60 2.32 7.38
N PRO A 296 -7.35 3.20 8.36
CA PRO A 296 -6.12 4.00 8.39
C PRO A 296 -4.88 3.10 8.42
N VAL A 297 -3.82 3.42 7.69
CA VAL A 297 -2.61 2.57 7.66
C VAL A 297 -1.97 2.38 9.04
N THR A 298 -2.16 3.36 9.93
CA THR A 298 -1.70 3.29 11.33
C THR A 298 -2.45 2.25 12.16
N GLU A 299 -3.64 1.83 11.74
CA GLU A 299 -4.45 0.79 12.37
C GLU A 299 -4.33 -0.55 11.64
N TYR A 300 -3.48 -0.64 10.61
CA TYR A 300 -3.33 -1.85 9.81
C TYR A 300 -2.98 -3.06 10.68
N ALA A 301 -1.93 -2.93 11.51
CA ALA A 301 -1.42 -4.02 12.34
C ALA A 301 -2.50 -4.53 13.30
N ASP A 302 -3.19 -3.63 14.00
CA ASP A 302 -4.25 -3.96 14.95
C ASP A 302 -5.42 -4.71 14.30
N ASN A 303 -5.71 -4.44 13.02
CA ASN A 303 -6.73 -5.18 12.27
C ASN A 303 -6.19 -6.53 11.80
N ALA A 304 -4.94 -6.59 11.32
CA ALA A 304 -4.33 -7.82 10.84
C ALA A 304 -4.16 -8.86 11.96
N PHE A 305 -3.75 -8.46 13.18
CA PHE A 305 -3.58 -9.39 14.30
C PHE A 305 -4.89 -10.00 14.83
N LYS A 306 -6.05 -9.43 14.49
CA LYS A 306 -7.37 -10.00 14.85
C LYS A 306 -7.74 -11.21 13.97
N ALA A 307 -7.01 -11.45 12.89
CA ALA A 307 -7.28 -12.55 11.98
C ALA A 307 -7.01 -13.91 12.65
N LYS A 308 -7.95 -14.84 12.54
CA LYS A 308 -7.80 -16.23 13.01
C LYS A 308 -7.29 -17.19 11.94
N LEU A 309 -7.32 -16.73 10.70
CA LEU A 309 -6.85 -17.39 9.49
C LEU A 309 -6.52 -16.30 8.47
N SER A 310 -5.81 -16.63 7.41
CA SER A 310 -5.54 -15.68 6.34
C SER A 310 -5.54 -16.38 4.98
N PRO A 311 -5.81 -15.67 3.86
CA PRO A 311 -5.59 -16.24 2.55
C PRO A 311 -4.09 -16.30 2.24
N THR A 312 -3.69 -17.31 1.49
CA THR A 312 -2.31 -17.41 1.00
C THR A 312 -2.19 -16.65 -0.31
N PHE A 313 -1.76 -15.40 -0.23
CA PHE A 313 -1.43 -14.61 -1.41
C PHE A 313 -0.17 -15.13 -2.10
N SER A 314 -0.16 -15.02 -3.43
CA SER A 314 1.10 -15.05 -4.19
C SER A 314 1.96 -13.85 -3.79
N TYR A 315 3.27 -13.91 -4.02
CA TYR A 315 4.14 -12.73 -3.97
C TYR A 315 4.42 -12.24 -5.39
N GLY A 316 4.77 -10.97 -5.55
CA GLY A 316 5.00 -10.33 -6.85
C GLY A 316 4.22 -9.02 -7.00
N CYS A 317 3.77 -8.73 -8.22
CA CYS A 317 3.19 -7.44 -8.59
C CYS A 317 1.92 -7.08 -7.79
N ALA A 318 1.84 -5.83 -7.32
CA ALA A 318 0.68 -5.30 -6.59
C ALA A 318 -0.65 -5.42 -7.34
N VAL A 319 -0.64 -5.37 -8.68
CA VAL A 319 -1.84 -5.57 -9.51
C VAL A 319 -2.38 -6.99 -9.39
N PHE A 320 -1.50 -7.99 -9.31
CA PHE A 320 -1.92 -9.38 -9.11
C PHE A 320 -2.36 -9.61 -7.67
N LEU A 321 -1.73 -8.97 -6.69
CA LEU A 321 -2.19 -9.00 -5.30
C LEU A 321 -3.60 -8.42 -5.17
N ASP A 322 -3.92 -7.34 -5.89
CA ASP A 322 -5.27 -6.77 -5.90
C ASP A 322 -6.30 -7.71 -6.58
N ALA A 323 -5.89 -8.40 -7.65
CA ALA A 323 -6.74 -9.42 -8.28
C ALA A 323 -7.00 -10.61 -7.34
N ASP A 324 -5.96 -11.10 -6.65
CA ASP A 324 -6.06 -12.17 -5.64
C ASP A 324 -6.97 -11.73 -4.49
N ARG A 325 -6.84 -10.49 -4.01
CA ARG A 325 -7.72 -9.91 -2.98
C ARG A 325 -9.18 -9.98 -3.39
N VAL A 326 -9.52 -9.56 -4.62
CA VAL A 326 -10.90 -9.63 -5.12
C VAL A 326 -11.41 -11.07 -5.18
N ASN A 327 -10.56 -12.04 -5.49
CA ASN A 327 -10.93 -13.45 -5.47
C ASN A 327 -11.17 -13.95 -4.04
N PHE A 328 -10.27 -13.69 -3.11
CA PHE A 328 -10.43 -14.05 -1.70
C PHE A 328 -11.64 -13.37 -1.05
N GLN A 329 -11.96 -12.14 -1.44
CA GLN A 329 -13.20 -11.49 -1.01
C GLN A 329 -14.45 -12.25 -1.48
N LYS A 330 -14.46 -12.79 -2.70
CA LYS A 330 -15.56 -13.62 -3.20
C LYS A 330 -15.65 -14.96 -2.47
N GLU A 331 -14.52 -15.51 -2.04
CA GLU A 331 -14.46 -16.72 -1.22
C GLU A 331 -14.94 -16.50 0.22
N GLY A 332 -15.02 -15.24 0.66
CA GLY A 332 -15.59 -14.84 1.94
C GLY A 332 -14.58 -14.42 3.00
N TYR A 333 -13.32 -14.21 2.64
CA TYR A 333 -12.33 -13.66 3.57
C TYR A 333 -12.72 -12.23 4.01
N GLY A 334 -12.65 -12.01 5.33
CA GLY A 334 -12.87 -10.72 5.97
C GLY A 334 -11.70 -9.77 5.82
N LYS A 335 -11.90 -8.50 6.19
CA LYS A 335 -10.86 -7.47 6.08
C LYS A 335 -9.63 -7.80 6.92
N GLU A 336 -9.80 -8.29 8.16
CA GLU A 336 -8.72 -8.64 9.07
C GLU A 336 -7.86 -9.75 8.46
N GLU A 337 -8.50 -10.76 7.89
CA GLU A 337 -7.87 -11.93 7.27
C GLU A 337 -7.09 -11.54 6.00
N LEU A 338 -7.64 -10.65 5.17
CA LEU A 338 -6.98 -10.13 3.98
C LEU A 338 -5.76 -9.26 4.34
N LEU A 339 -5.87 -8.39 5.35
CA LEU A 339 -4.76 -7.59 5.83
C LEU A 339 -3.64 -8.48 6.38
N ALA A 340 -3.97 -9.51 7.17
CA ALA A 340 -3.00 -10.49 7.64
C ALA A 340 -2.28 -11.22 6.49
N GLY A 341 -3.03 -11.68 5.49
CA GLY A 341 -2.47 -12.36 4.32
C GLY A 341 -1.51 -11.47 3.52
N LEU A 342 -1.88 -10.21 3.32
CA LEU A 342 -1.05 -9.22 2.60
C LEU A 342 0.19 -8.79 3.39
N ALA A 343 0.09 -8.68 4.72
CA ALA A 343 1.24 -8.36 5.57
C ALA A 343 2.36 -9.38 5.41
N MET A 344 2.02 -10.67 5.33
CA MET A 344 2.98 -11.76 5.07
C MET A 344 3.61 -11.74 3.67
N VAL A 345 3.04 -11.02 2.71
CA VAL A 345 3.59 -10.89 1.35
C VAL A 345 4.74 -9.89 1.32
N LEU A 346 4.69 -8.84 2.15
CA LEU A 346 5.66 -7.75 2.08
C LEU A 346 7.11 -8.23 2.30
N PRO A 347 7.44 -9.03 3.35
CA PRO A 347 8.79 -9.57 3.50
C PRO A 347 9.19 -10.49 2.35
N LYS A 348 8.25 -11.29 1.81
CA LYS A 348 8.52 -12.17 0.66
C LYS A 348 8.89 -11.35 -0.57
N ASN A 349 8.20 -10.25 -0.83
CA ASN A 349 8.53 -9.35 -1.93
C ASN A 349 9.91 -8.70 -1.75
N ILE A 350 10.24 -8.25 -0.55
CA ILE A 350 11.56 -7.68 -0.27
C ILE A 350 12.65 -8.72 -0.54
N TRP A 351 12.56 -9.91 0.07
CA TRP A 351 13.65 -10.89 0.02
C TRP A 351 13.72 -11.66 -1.29
N GLN A 352 12.57 -12.08 -1.84
CA GLN A 352 12.51 -12.94 -3.03
C GLN A 352 12.50 -12.13 -4.33
N TYR A 353 11.91 -10.94 -4.35
CA TYR A 353 11.77 -10.14 -5.57
C TYR A 353 12.82 -9.02 -5.67
N VAL A 354 13.11 -8.30 -4.59
CA VAL A 354 14.08 -7.18 -4.60
C VAL A 354 15.50 -7.66 -4.33
N VAL A 355 15.71 -8.44 -3.27
CA VAL A 355 17.05 -8.87 -2.87
C VAL A 355 17.58 -9.98 -3.78
N GLN A 356 16.75 -10.99 -4.07
CA GLN A 356 17.05 -12.10 -4.98
C GLN A 356 18.33 -12.86 -4.60
N ILE A 357 18.58 -13.03 -3.29
CA ILE A 357 19.74 -13.78 -2.78
C ILE A 357 19.26 -15.14 -2.27
N PRO A 358 19.63 -16.25 -2.92
CA PRO A 358 19.08 -17.57 -2.60
C PRO A 358 19.43 -18.08 -1.19
N ARG A 359 20.58 -17.65 -0.64
CA ARG A 359 21.06 -18.10 0.67
C ARG A 359 21.17 -16.92 1.62
N MET A 360 20.09 -16.61 2.34
CA MET A 360 20.07 -15.50 3.31
C MET A 360 21.11 -15.65 4.43
N ALA A 361 21.45 -16.88 4.82
CA ALA A 361 22.46 -17.14 5.84
C ALA A 361 23.85 -16.54 5.51
N GLN A 362 24.14 -16.25 4.22
CA GLN A 362 25.41 -15.63 3.83
C GLN A 362 25.44 -14.10 4.08
N LEU A 363 24.29 -13.52 4.42
CA LEU A 363 24.14 -12.09 4.65
C LEU A 363 24.41 -11.71 6.11
N GLY A 364 24.71 -12.67 6.98
CA GLY A 364 24.91 -12.44 8.42
C GLY A 364 23.66 -12.69 9.25
N THR A 365 23.70 -12.24 10.50
CA THR A 365 22.67 -12.51 11.51
C THR A 365 22.10 -11.24 12.14
N ARG A 366 22.74 -10.08 11.94
CA ARG A 366 22.33 -8.80 12.53
C ARG A 366 21.71 -7.90 11.46
N TYR A 367 20.38 -7.82 11.49
CA TYR A 367 19.57 -7.01 10.59
C TYR A 367 19.03 -5.80 11.35
N VAL A 368 19.08 -4.64 10.72
CA VAL A 368 18.46 -3.41 11.23
C VAL A 368 17.37 -3.01 10.25
N LEU A 369 16.12 -3.00 10.71
CA LEU A 369 14.98 -2.50 9.95
C LEU A 369 14.80 -1.01 10.22
N GLN A 370 14.54 -0.23 9.17
CA GLN A 370 14.35 1.21 9.19
C GLN A 370 13.24 1.62 8.20
N GLY A 371 12.92 2.91 8.16
CA GLY A 371 11.89 3.46 7.29
C GLY A 371 10.52 3.54 7.97
N GLY A 372 9.54 4.18 7.31
CA GLY A 372 8.20 4.39 7.90
C GLY A 372 7.39 3.09 8.04
N THR A 373 7.71 2.07 7.26
CA THR A 373 6.95 0.81 7.23
C THR A 373 7.15 -0.03 8.50
N GLN A 374 8.27 0.14 9.21
CA GLN A 374 8.57 -0.59 10.45
C GLN A 374 7.54 -0.33 11.58
N TYR A 375 6.78 0.76 11.51
CA TYR A 375 5.71 1.06 12.47
C TYR A 375 4.48 0.16 12.29
N ASN A 376 4.38 -0.57 11.17
CA ASN A 376 3.36 -1.58 10.99
C ASN A 376 3.90 -2.94 11.46
N LEU A 377 3.61 -3.28 12.71
CA LEU A 377 4.09 -4.49 13.37
C LEU A 377 3.62 -5.80 12.71
N ALA A 378 2.54 -5.78 11.93
CA ALA A 378 2.07 -6.96 11.21
C ALA A 378 2.93 -7.32 10.00
N ALA A 379 3.72 -6.37 9.49
CA ALA A 379 4.60 -6.56 8.33
C ALA A 379 6.06 -6.86 8.70
N LEU A 380 6.34 -7.08 10.00
CA LEU A 380 7.65 -7.41 10.54
C LEU A 380 8.03 -8.88 10.34
#